data_AF-A0A9E4ZNX4-F1
#
_entry.id   AF-A0A9E4ZNX4-F1
#
_cell.length_a   1.000
_cell.length_b   1.000
_cell.length_c   1.000
_cell.angle_alpha   90.00
_cell.angle_beta   90.00
_cell.angle_gamma   90.00
#
_symmetry.space_group_name_H-M   'P 1'
#
loop_
_entity.id
_entity.type
_entity.pdbx_description
1 polymer ?
#
loop_
_entity_poly.entity_id
_entity_poly.type
_entity_poly.pdbx_seq_one_letter_code
_entity_poly.pdbx_strand_id
1 'polypeptide(L)'
;MINYMRKTGNIQKIVLLALLFTFTVICLSAHSLSPGQFIVYNGTAMYYQVNTKPEVQKMLYVQELVKEFSNGTGLFMVQIFSYNTTEGLPPSYEIENLSFPQVMYYISPSYLGKNITVGEIKYVYNGTFNGFYVYVTKSQLQNVVVYGIYYYDSLGVAEKVMFLQYGVAGLISNTTYVLWLSNILYPNETLPKFDFKTTAVQLTISNAQEILPVFIGGNKPLEYVSLIAVILLTAYLTFRKRK
;
A
#
# COMPACT_ATOMS: atom_id res chain seq x y z
N MET A 1 -33.68 51.37 -27.52
CA MET A 1 -32.95 51.13 -26.24
C MET A 1 -33.32 49.79 -25.60
N ILE A 2 -34.57 49.57 -25.16
CA ILE A 2 -35.02 48.37 -24.40
C ILE A 2 -34.58 47.03 -25.03
N ASN A 3 -34.74 46.84 -26.34
CA ASN A 3 -34.35 45.59 -27.03
C ASN A 3 -32.84 45.26 -26.98
N TYR A 4 -31.97 46.24 -26.70
CA TYR A 4 -30.53 46.01 -26.55
C TYR A 4 -30.21 45.43 -25.16
N MET A 5 -30.82 46.01 -24.11
CA MET A 5 -30.72 45.54 -22.70
C MET A 5 -31.26 44.10 -22.53
N ARG A 6 -32.29 43.73 -23.31
CA ARG A 6 -32.84 42.36 -23.29
C ARG A 6 -31.90 41.33 -23.91
N LYS A 7 -30.96 41.75 -24.77
CA LYS A 7 -30.01 40.87 -25.47
C LYS A 7 -28.76 40.58 -24.62
N THR A 8 -28.25 41.59 -23.92
CA THR A 8 -27.08 41.45 -23.02
C THR A 8 -27.35 40.55 -21.82
N GLY A 9 -28.54 40.65 -21.20
CA GLY A 9 -28.91 39.82 -20.05
C GLY A 9 -28.98 38.31 -20.35
N ASN A 10 -29.24 37.91 -21.61
CA ASN A 10 -29.15 36.50 -22.01
C ASN A 10 -27.70 36.07 -22.23
N ILE A 11 -26.85 36.92 -22.82
CA ILE A 11 -25.43 36.63 -23.02
C ILE A 11 -24.73 36.42 -21.67
N GLN A 12 -24.98 37.28 -20.67
CA GLN A 12 -24.43 37.11 -19.32
C GLN A 12 -24.84 35.79 -18.67
N LYS A 13 -26.10 35.35 -18.84
CA LYS A 13 -26.57 34.05 -18.35
C LYS A 13 -25.90 32.87 -19.06
N ILE A 14 -25.68 32.95 -20.37
CA ILE A 14 -24.97 31.92 -21.14
C ILE A 14 -23.50 31.83 -20.71
N VAL A 15 -22.82 32.97 -20.52
CA VAL A 15 -21.43 33.01 -20.03
C VAL A 15 -21.32 32.47 -18.61
N LEU A 16 -22.25 32.82 -17.70
CA LEU A 16 -22.28 32.28 -16.35
C LEU A 16 -22.55 30.76 -16.33
N LEU A 17 -23.48 30.28 -17.18
CA LEU A 17 -23.78 28.86 -17.32
C LEU A 17 -22.59 28.08 -17.89
N ALA A 18 -21.88 28.64 -18.86
CA ALA A 18 -20.66 28.04 -19.42
C ALA A 18 -19.52 28.00 -18.40
N LEU A 19 -19.33 29.07 -17.60
CA LEU A 19 -18.37 29.10 -16.49
C LEU A 19 -18.69 28.09 -15.38
N LEU A 20 -19.98 27.91 -15.06
CA LEU A 20 -20.42 26.86 -14.13
C LEU A 20 -20.15 25.47 -14.72
N PHE A 21 -20.41 25.26 -16.02
CA PHE A 21 -20.13 23.99 -16.69
C PHE A 21 -18.63 23.66 -16.70
N THR A 22 -17.75 24.61 -17.03
CA THR A 22 -16.30 24.38 -16.99
C THR A 22 -15.80 24.15 -15.57
N PHE A 23 -16.32 24.85 -14.56
CA PHE A 23 -16.00 24.54 -13.15
C PHE A 23 -16.46 23.14 -12.73
N THR A 24 -17.63 22.68 -13.17
CA THR A 24 -18.08 21.30 -12.88
C THR A 24 -17.26 20.24 -13.62
N VAL A 25 -16.73 20.53 -14.81
CA VAL A 25 -15.89 19.59 -15.59
C VAL A 25 -14.45 19.53 -15.07
N ILE A 26 -13.98 20.57 -14.37
CA ILE A 26 -12.68 20.57 -13.66
C ILE A 26 -12.78 19.81 -12.31
N CYS A 27 -14.00 19.50 -11.84
CA CYS A 27 -14.23 18.70 -10.63
C CYS A 27 -14.51 17.22 -11.00
N LEU A 28 -13.77 16.30 -10.37
CA LEU A 28 -13.85 14.85 -10.57
C LEU A 28 -13.50 14.34 -11.98
N SER A 29 -12.35 14.74 -12.50
CA SER A 29 -11.46 13.72 -13.08
C SER A 29 -11.01 12.78 -11.95
N ALA A 30 -11.80 11.74 -11.68
CA ALA A 30 -11.41 10.71 -10.72
C ALA A 30 -10.16 10.00 -11.25
N HIS A 31 -9.00 10.31 -10.66
CA HIS A 31 -7.74 9.71 -11.08
C HIS A 31 -7.84 8.19 -10.94
N SER A 32 -7.72 7.49 -12.06
CA SER A 32 -7.72 6.04 -12.16
C SER A 32 -6.30 5.59 -12.48
N LEU A 33 -5.82 4.55 -11.79
CA LEU A 33 -4.49 4.03 -12.06
C LEU A 33 -4.37 3.51 -13.50
N SER A 34 -3.25 3.80 -14.15
CA SER A 34 -2.95 3.37 -15.53
C SER A 34 -1.65 2.56 -15.61
N PRO A 35 -1.50 1.63 -16.57
CA PRO A 35 -0.25 0.89 -16.78
C PRO A 35 1.00 1.80 -16.87
N GLY A 36 2.08 1.38 -16.22
CA GLY A 36 3.33 2.15 -16.09
C GLY A 36 3.30 3.22 -14.99
N GLN A 37 2.23 3.32 -14.20
CA GLN A 37 2.24 4.10 -12.96
C GLN A 37 2.89 3.31 -11.83
N PHE A 38 3.77 3.97 -11.08
CA PHE A 38 4.58 3.36 -10.03
C PHE A 38 4.61 4.20 -8.76
N ILE A 39 4.93 3.54 -7.65
CA ILE A 39 5.26 4.17 -6.37
C ILE A 39 6.50 3.47 -5.80
N VAL A 40 7.43 4.26 -5.25
CA VAL A 40 8.62 3.76 -4.53
C VAL A 40 8.66 4.35 -3.14
N TYR A 41 8.78 3.51 -2.12
CA TYR A 41 8.95 3.90 -0.73
C TYR A 41 10.36 3.60 -0.21
N ASN A 42 10.88 4.52 0.62
CA ASN A 42 11.95 4.23 1.56
C ASN A 42 11.34 3.60 2.81
N GLY A 43 11.60 2.31 3.01
CA GLY A 43 11.21 1.55 4.20
C GLY A 43 12.32 1.51 5.26
N THR A 44 11.93 1.59 6.54
CA THR A 44 12.78 1.26 7.69
C THR A 44 11.98 0.41 8.66
N ALA A 45 12.47 -0.79 8.94
CA ALA A 45 11.94 -1.71 9.93
C ALA A 45 12.86 -1.76 11.15
N MET A 46 12.28 -1.69 12.35
CA MET A 46 12.96 -1.84 13.62
C MET A 46 12.40 -3.05 14.38
N TYR A 47 13.25 -4.00 14.75
CA TYR A 47 12.85 -5.20 15.49
C TYR A 47 13.32 -5.13 16.94
N TYR A 48 12.42 -5.43 17.87
CA TYR A 48 12.65 -5.33 19.30
C TYR A 48 12.68 -6.74 19.90
N GLN A 49 13.88 -7.30 20.01
CA GLN A 49 14.14 -8.54 20.73
C GLN A 49 14.43 -8.25 22.22
N VAL A 50 14.10 -9.21 23.09
CA VAL A 50 14.27 -9.07 24.53
C VAL A 50 15.75 -9.13 24.90
N ASN A 51 16.22 -8.16 25.69
CA ASN A 51 17.59 -8.02 26.19
C ASN A 51 18.69 -7.80 25.13
N THR A 52 18.34 -7.45 23.89
CA THR A 52 19.32 -7.07 22.84
C THR A 52 19.09 -5.62 22.36
N LYS A 53 20.01 -5.10 21.53
CA LYS A 53 19.79 -3.82 20.85
C LYS A 53 18.81 -4.03 19.68
N PRO A 54 17.92 -3.06 19.38
CA PRO A 54 17.03 -3.18 18.24
C PRO A 54 17.80 -3.35 16.93
N GLU A 55 17.37 -4.30 16.10
CA GLU A 55 17.88 -4.45 14.74
C GLU A 55 17.18 -3.44 13.82
N VAL A 56 17.91 -2.85 12.87
CA VAL A 56 17.38 -1.86 11.93
C VAL A 56 17.68 -2.27 10.49
N GLN A 57 16.63 -2.64 9.77
CA GLN A 57 16.68 -2.94 8.34
C GLN A 57 16.13 -1.76 7.53
N LYS A 58 16.86 -1.36 6.50
CA LYS A 58 16.45 -0.35 5.52
C LYS A 58 16.19 -1.01 4.18
N MET A 59 15.11 -0.61 3.53
CA MET A 59 14.66 -1.23 2.28
C MET A 59 14.10 -0.21 1.30
N LEU A 60 14.17 -0.53 0.01
CA LEU A 60 13.28 0.05 -0.99
C LEU A 60 12.10 -0.89 -1.20
N TYR A 61 10.92 -0.31 -1.36
CA TYR A 61 9.71 -1.02 -1.77
C TYR A 61 9.18 -0.38 -3.05
N VAL A 62 9.34 -1.10 -4.17
CA VAL A 62 8.95 -0.67 -5.52
C VAL A 62 7.64 -1.37 -5.90
N GLN A 63 6.71 -0.60 -6.44
CA GLN A 63 5.37 -1.03 -6.80
C GLN A 63 4.99 -0.44 -8.17
N GLU A 64 4.46 -1.23 -9.09
CA GLU A 64 4.07 -0.76 -10.44
C GLU A 64 2.79 -1.44 -10.92
N LEU A 65 1.85 -0.68 -11.47
CA LEU A 65 0.74 -1.24 -12.25
C LEU A 65 1.27 -1.64 -13.64
N VAL A 66 1.52 -2.94 -13.85
CA VAL A 66 2.07 -3.47 -15.11
C VAL A 66 0.99 -3.58 -16.18
N LYS A 67 -0.24 -3.93 -15.80
CA LYS A 67 -1.33 -4.17 -16.76
C LYS A 67 -2.71 -3.99 -16.14
N GLU A 68 -3.63 -3.38 -16.87
CA GLU A 68 -5.05 -3.31 -16.55
C GLU A 68 -5.83 -4.50 -17.18
N PHE A 69 -6.89 -4.92 -16.49
CA PHE A 69 -7.89 -5.87 -16.97
C PHE A 69 -9.29 -5.23 -17.01
N SER A 70 -10.09 -5.57 -18.03
CA SER A 70 -11.41 -4.98 -18.29
C SER A 70 -12.51 -5.23 -17.24
N ASN A 71 -12.19 -5.94 -16.16
CA ASN A 71 -13.05 -6.15 -14.99
C ASN A 71 -12.76 -5.16 -13.83
N GLY A 72 -11.90 -4.15 -14.04
CA GLY A 72 -11.52 -3.18 -13.00
C GLY A 72 -10.44 -3.69 -12.05
N THR A 73 -9.65 -4.68 -12.46
CA THR A 73 -8.47 -5.17 -11.72
C THR A 73 -7.18 -4.85 -12.47
N GLY A 74 -6.08 -4.73 -11.72
CA GLY A 74 -4.73 -4.52 -12.25
C GLY A 74 -3.80 -5.67 -11.85
N LEU A 75 -2.85 -6.00 -12.72
CA LEU A 75 -1.66 -6.78 -12.38
C LEU A 75 -0.58 -5.82 -11.87
N PHE A 76 -0.23 -5.95 -10.61
CA PHE A 76 0.77 -5.13 -9.94
C PHE A 76 2.06 -5.94 -9.78
N MET A 77 3.19 -5.34 -10.11
CA MET A 77 4.52 -5.83 -9.77
C MET A 77 4.95 -5.21 -8.44
N VAL A 78 5.57 -6.02 -7.60
CA VAL A 78 6.08 -5.63 -6.28
C VAL A 78 7.50 -6.15 -6.14
N GLN A 79 8.46 -5.28 -5.80
CA GLN A 79 9.84 -5.68 -5.56
C GLN A 79 10.44 -4.99 -4.33
N ILE A 80 11.23 -5.73 -3.56
CA ILE A 80 11.85 -5.29 -2.31
C ILE A 80 13.36 -5.46 -2.40
N PHE A 81 14.09 -4.41 -2.04
CA PHE A 81 15.54 -4.38 -2.02
C PHE A 81 16.07 -4.00 -0.64
N SER A 82 17.06 -4.74 -0.14
CA SER A 82 17.73 -4.49 1.14
C SER A 82 18.90 -3.52 0.93
N TYR A 83 18.84 -2.33 1.53
CA TYR A 83 19.99 -1.43 1.60
C TYR A 83 21.11 -2.01 2.49
N ASN A 84 20.77 -2.86 3.45
CA ASN A 84 21.74 -3.46 4.38
C ASN A 84 22.64 -4.50 3.70
N THR A 85 22.14 -5.25 2.71
CA THR A 85 22.90 -6.32 2.03
C THR A 85 23.19 -6.05 0.55
N THR A 86 22.54 -5.06 -0.07
CA THR A 86 22.54 -4.80 -1.53
C THR A 86 21.95 -5.94 -2.38
N GLU A 87 21.04 -6.70 -1.77
CA GLU A 87 20.28 -7.78 -2.42
C GLU A 87 18.81 -7.39 -2.63
N GLY A 88 18.21 -7.97 -3.67
CA GLY A 88 16.78 -7.88 -3.95
C GLY A 88 16.12 -9.24 -3.89
N LEU A 89 14.86 -9.25 -3.45
CA LEU A 89 13.97 -10.37 -3.78
C LEU A 89 13.62 -10.32 -5.28
N PRO A 90 13.35 -11.48 -5.92
CA PRO A 90 12.69 -11.49 -7.22
C PRO A 90 11.35 -10.75 -7.16
N PRO A 91 10.91 -10.07 -8.23
CA PRO A 91 9.63 -9.37 -8.23
C PRO A 91 8.46 -10.35 -8.09
N SER A 92 7.55 -10.07 -7.15
CA SER A 92 6.25 -10.74 -7.05
C SER A 92 5.19 -10.00 -7.88
N TYR A 93 4.11 -10.71 -8.20
CA TYR A 93 3.01 -10.18 -9.01
C TYR A 93 1.67 -10.54 -8.38
N GLU A 94 0.80 -9.55 -8.21
CA GLU A 94 -0.52 -9.69 -7.57
C GLU A 94 -1.62 -9.06 -8.42
N ILE A 95 -2.85 -9.55 -8.30
CA ILE A 95 -4.02 -9.03 -9.03
C ILE A 95 -5.02 -8.44 -8.04
N GLU A 96 -5.16 -7.12 -8.04
CA GLU A 96 -6.01 -6.37 -7.10
C GLU A 96 -6.95 -5.40 -7.80
N ASN A 97 -7.89 -4.81 -7.05
CA ASN A 97 -8.86 -3.85 -7.59
C ASN A 97 -8.23 -2.46 -7.82
N LEU A 98 -8.43 -1.86 -9.00
CA LEU A 98 -7.82 -0.57 -9.36
C LEU A 98 -8.27 0.61 -8.49
N SER A 99 -9.43 0.51 -7.82
CA SER A 99 -9.89 1.54 -6.87
C SER A 99 -9.23 1.44 -5.49
N PHE A 100 -8.65 0.28 -5.16
CA PHE A 100 -8.00 0.01 -3.88
C PHE A 100 -6.99 -1.16 -4.00
N PRO A 101 -5.81 -0.96 -4.61
CA PRO A 101 -4.71 -1.89 -4.51
C PRO A 101 -3.98 -1.66 -3.19
N GLN A 102 -4.07 -2.64 -2.29
CA GLN A 102 -3.30 -2.66 -1.05
C GLN A 102 -1.80 -2.68 -1.34
N VAL A 103 -1.37 -3.43 -2.36
CA VAL A 103 0.06 -3.55 -2.71
C VAL A 103 0.71 -2.26 -3.20
N MET A 104 -0.08 -1.30 -3.69
CA MET A 104 0.40 0.05 -4.04
C MET A 104 0.28 1.07 -2.88
N TYR A 105 -0.35 0.68 -1.77
CA TYR A 105 -0.88 1.62 -0.78
C TYR A 105 -1.62 2.80 -1.45
N TYR A 106 -2.64 2.49 -2.27
CA TYR A 106 -3.43 3.47 -3.02
C TYR A 106 -4.93 3.37 -2.71
N ILE A 107 -5.63 4.51 -2.70
CA ILE A 107 -7.08 4.64 -2.60
C ILE A 107 -7.57 5.60 -3.68
N SER A 108 -8.43 5.17 -4.61
CA SER A 108 -9.03 6.11 -5.58
C SER A 108 -9.69 7.29 -4.84
N PRO A 109 -9.46 8.56 -5.25
CA PRO A 109 -9.98 9.75 -4.56
C PRO A 109 -11.48 9.72 -4.25
N SER A 110 -12.25 8.98 -5.04
CA SER A 110 -13.68 8.73 -4.82
C SER A 110 -14.03 8.00 -3.52
N TYR A 111 -13.07 7.33 -2.86
CA TYR A 111 -13.23 6.59 -1.60
C TYR A 111 -12.57 7.25 -0.38
N LEU A 112 -11.77 8.32 -0.57
CA LEU A 112 -11.13 9.04 0.54
C LEU A 112 -12.17 9.62 1.52
N GLY A 113 -11.82 9.67 2.80
CA GLY A 113 -12.70 10.14 3.89
C GLY A 113 -13.81 9.18 4.29
N LYS A 114 -13.84 7.94 3.76
CA LYS A 114 -14.86 6.91 4.03
C LYS A 114 -14.20 5.66 4.61
N ASN A 115 -14.90 4.94 5.49
CA ASN A 115 -14.47 3.60 5.91
C ASN A 115 -14.52 2.63 4.73
N ILE A 116 -13.46 1.83 4.55
CA ILE A 116 -13.32 0.87 3.45
C ILE A 116 -13.09 -0.53 4.03
N THR A 117 -13.53 -1.58 3.33
CA THR A 117 -13.28 -2.98 3.70
C THR A 117 -12.90 -3.75 2.45
N VAL A 118 -11.74 -4.42 2.49
CA VAL A 118 -11.23 -5.26 1.40
C VAL A 118 -10.79 -6.59 1.97
N GLY A 119 -11.39 -7.68 1.48
CA GLY A 119 -11.35 -8.97 2.17
C GLY A 119 -11.93 -8.83 3.58
N GLU A 120 -11.16 -9.25 4.60
CA GLU A 120 -11.51 -9.05 6.01
C GLU A 120 -10.86 -7.78 6.61
N ILE A 121 -9.96 -7.11 5.87
CA ILE A 121 -9.22 -5.94 6.38
C ILE A 121 -10.13 -4.70 6.32
N LYS A 122 -10.33 -4.09 7.49
CA LYS A 122 -11.10 -2.85 7.64
C LYS A 122 -10.16 -1.66 7.78
N TYR A 123 -10.26 -0.76 6.81
CA TYR A 123 -9.58 0.54 6.81
C TYR A 123 -10.54 1.56 7.41
N VAL A 124 -10.33 1.88 8.68
CA VAL A 124 -11.13 2.86 9.43
C VAL A 124 -10.54 4.24 9.18
N TYR A 125 -11.34 5.15 8.63
CA TYR A 125 -10.95 6.54 8.44
C TYR A 125 -10.92 7.24 9.82
N ASN A 126 -9.79 7.88 10.12
CA ASN A 126 -9.46 8.46 11.43
C ASN A 126 -9.29 9.99 11.35
N GLY A 127 -9.95 10.63 10.39
CA GLY A 127 -9.90 12.08 10.16
C GLY A 127 -8.75 12.53 9.26
N THR A 128 -8.66 13.85 9.05
CA THR A 128 -7.59 14.49 8.28
C THR A 128 -6.55 15.09 9.21
N PHE A 129 -5.27 14.85 8.95
CA PHE A 129 -4.15 15.42 9.71
C PHE A 129 -3.09 15.99 8.76
N ASN A 130 -2.73 17.27 8.92
CA ASN A 130 -1.79 17.99 8.07
C ASN A 130 -2.06 17.88 6.55
N GLY A 131 -3.33 17.78 6.15
CA GLY A 131 -3.77 17.60 4.76
C GLY A 131 -4.01 16.15 4.35
N PHE A 132 -3.47 15.16 5.08
CA PHE A 132 -3.60 13.74 4.77
C PHE A 132 -4.86 13.13 5.36
N TYR A 133 -5.55 12.30 4.58
CA TYR A 133 -6.59 11.40 5.06
C TYR A 133 -5.94 10.25 5.82
N VAL A 134 -6.10 10.22 7.14
CA VAL A 134 -5.50 9.19 8.00
C VAL A 134 -6.41 7.98 8.07
N TYR A 135 -5.84 6.81 7.83
CA TYR A 135 -6.54 5.53 7.95
C TYR A 135 -5.82 4.61 8.94
N VAL A 136 -6.59 3.83 9.69
CA VAL A 136 -6.09 2.82 10.62
C VAL A 136 -6.68 1.45 10.27
N THR A 137 -5.82 0.44 10.18
CA THR A 137 -6.21 -0.97 10.11
C THR A 137 -5.80 -1.70 11.39
N LYS A 138 -6.47 -2.81 11.68
CA LYS A 138 -6.06 -3.77 12.70
C LYS A 138 -6.21 -5.18 12.15
N SER A 139 -5.14 -5.97 12.20
CA SER A 139 -5.18 -7.42 12.05
C SER A 139 -4.68 -8.10 13.32
N GLN A 140 -5.05 -9.37 13.51
CA GLN A 140 -4.59 -10.18 14.63
C GLN A 140 -4.45 -11.63 14.19
N LEU A 141 -3.27 -12.21 14.42
CA LEU A 141 -2.98 -13.62 14.22
C LEU A 141 -2.50 -14.21 15.55
N GLN A 142 -3.32 -15.06 16.16
CA GLN A 142 -3.09 -15.62 17.50
C GLN A 142 -2.83 -14.50 18.54
N ASN A 143 -1.61 -14.48 19.11
CA ASN A 143 -1.16 -13.53 20.13
C ASN A 143 -0.39 -12.33 19.56
N VAL A 144 -0.39 -12.15 18.23
CA VAL A 144 0.24 -11.03 17.53
C VAL A 144 -0.84 -10.11 16.97
N VAL A 145 -0.74 -8.81 17.26
CA VAL A 145 -1.62 -7.77 16.74
C VAL A 145 -0.81 -6.80 15.91
N VAL A 146 -1.28 -6.47 14.71
CA VAL A 146 -0.66 -5.44 13.85
C VAL A 146 -1.64 -4.30 13.67
N TYR A 147 -1.16 -3.08 13.91
CA TYR A 147 -1.87 -1.85 13.54
C TYR A 147 -1.19 -1.21 12.34
N GLY A 148 -1.91 -1.08 11.23
CA GLY A 148 -1.47 -0.28 10.09
C GLY A 148 -1.98 1.16 10.22
N ILE A 149 -1.16 2.15 9.93
CA ILE A 149 -1.52 3.57 9.90
C ILE A 149 -1.04 4.16 8.57
N TYR A 150 -1.95 4.74 7.80
CA TYR A 150 -1.71 5.19 6.43
C TYR A 150 -2.09 6.67 6.31
N TYR A 151 -1.28 7.46 5.61
CA TYR A 151 -1.46 8.90 5.44
C TYR A 151 -1.60 9.20 3.95
N TYR A 152 -2.85 9.24 3.46
CA TYR A 152 -3.16 9.42 2.04
C TYR A 152 -3.32 10.88 1.67
N ASP A 153 -2.76 11.30 0.54
CA ASP A 153 -2.99 12.63 -0.03
C ASP A 153 -4.37 12.73 -0.74
N SER A 154 -4.60 13.83 -1.47
CA SER A 154 -5.84 14.05 -2.23
C SER A 154 -5.92 13.32 -3.58
N LEU A 155 -4.81 12.78 -4.10
CA LEU A 155 -4.76 11.98 -5.32
C LEU A 155 -4.87 10.47 -5.04
N GLY A 156 -4.73 10.07 -3.77
CA GLY A 156 -4.95 8.71 -3.31
C GLY A 156 -3.68 7.94 -2.96
N VAL A 157 -2.50 8.55 -3.04
CA VAL A 157 -1.22 7.91 -2.70
C VAL A 157 -0.95 8.09 -1.21
N ALA A 158 -0.42 7.05 -0.54
CA ALA A 158 0.10 7.20 0.81
C ALA A 158 1.46 7.90 0.76
N GLU A 159 1.61 9.10 1.34
CA GLU A 159 2.94 9.68 1.57
C GLU A 159 3.69 8.93 2.68
N LYS A 160 2.96 8.29 3.60
CA LYS A 160 3.52 7.51 4.70
C LYS A 160 2.62 6.33 5.07
N VAL A 161 3.24 5.19 5.36
CA VAL A 161 2.61 4.01 5.97
C VAL A 161 3.42 3.54 7.17
N MET A 162 2.77 3.12 8.24
CA MET A 162 3.39 2.57 9.45
C MET A 162 2.70 1.28 9.85
N PHE A 163 3.47 0.27 10.26
CA PHE A 163 2.99 -0.98 10.84
C PHE A 163 3.59 -1.16 12.24
N LEU A 164 2.74 -1.19 13.26
CA LEU A 164 3.13 -1.42 14.64
C LEU A 164 2.68 -2.82 15.06
N GLN A 165 3.65 -3.73 15.25
CA GLN A 165 3.41 -5.13 15.59
C GLN A 165 3.67 -5.36 17.08
N TYR A 166 2.64 -5.83 17.78
CA TYR A 166 2.66 -6.16 19.20
C TYR A 166 2.54 -7.66 19.40
N GLY A 167 3.41 -8.23 20.24
CA GLY A 167 3.28 -9.58 20.77
C GLY A 167 2.93 -9.56 22.26
N VAL A 168 2.98 -10.73 22.91
CA VAL A 168 2.64 -10.91 24.34
C VAL A 168 3.43 -9.98 25.28
N ALA A 169 4.67 -9.65 24.93
CA ALA A 169 5.57 -8.81 25.73
C ALA A 169 5.54 -7.30 25.38
N GLY A 170 4.66 -6.86 24.46
CA GLY A 170 4.61 -5.48 23.97
C GLY A 170 5.01 -5.34 22.50
N LEU A 171 5.52 -4.16 22.11
CA LEU A 171 5.94 -3.88 20.74
C LEU A 171 7.15 -4.75 20.36
N ILE A 172 7.05 -5.49 19.26
CA ILE A 172 8.11 -6.36 18.73
C ILE A 172 8.62 -5.92 17.35
N SER A 173 7.84 -5.15 16.59
CA SER A 173 8.33 -4.46 15.39
C SER A 173 7.62 -3.11 15.14
N ASN A 174 8.36 -2.17 14.55
CA ASN A 174 7.83 -0.96 13.93
C ASN A 174 8.45 -0.83 12.53
N THR A 175 7.62 -0.96 11.50
CA THR A 175 8.02 -0.71 10.10
C THR A 175 7.37 0.57 9.62
N THR A 176 8.16 1.51 9.10
CA THR A 176 7.68 2.76 8.49
C THR A 176 8.16 2.85 7.05
N TYR A 177 7.23 3.05 6.13
CA TYR A 177 7.46 3.41 4.74
C TYR A 177 7.17 4.90 4.55
N VAL A 178 8.08 5.62 3.89
CA VAL A 178 7.89 7.02 3.47
C VAL A 178 8.05 7.08 1.96
N LEU A 179 7.14 7.78 1.28
CA LEU A 179 7.17 7.95 -0.17
C LEU A 179 8.51 8.58 -0.61
N TRP A 180 9.09 8.06 -1.68
CA TRP A 180 10.30 8.59 -2.29
C TRP A 180 10.05 9.11 -3.71
N LEU A 181 9.44 8.29 -4.57
CA LEU A 181 9.19 8.61 -5.98
C LEU A 181 7.82 8.07 -6.40
N SER A 182 7.07 8.83 -7.21
CA SER A 182 5.89 8.33 -7.92
C SER A 182 5.50 9.24 -9.07
N ASN A 183 5.22 8.66 -10.24
CA ASN A 183 4.65 9.37 -11.38
C ASN A 183 3.13 9.59 -11.31
N ILE A 184 2.47 9.15 -10.22
CA ILE A 184 1.07 9.50 -9.93
C ILE A 184 1.01 10.94 -9.41
N LEU A 185 1.96 11.34 -8.55
CA LEU A 185 2.04 12.69 -7.98
C LEU A 185 2.91 13.63 -8.84
N TYR A 186 3.97 13.09 -9.44
CA TYR A 186 4.96 13.84 -10.19
C TYR A 186 5.11 13.25 -11.61
N PRO A 187 4.22 13.56 -12.57
CA PRO A 187 4.09 12.82 -13.84
C PRO A 187 5.32 12.75 -14.76
N ASN A 188 6.38 13.51 -14.48
CA ASN A 188 7.65 13.48 -15.19
C ASN A 188 8.69 12.51 -14.57
N GLU A 189 8.40 11.95 -13.39
CA GLU A 189 9.25 10.97 -12.74
C GLU A 189 9.29 9.65 -13.52
N THR A 190 10.45 9.00 -13.52
CA THR A 190 10.65 7.71 -14.18
C THR A 190 11.18 6.69 -13.18
N LEU A 191 10.72 5.44 -13.27
CA LEU A 191 11.13 4.40 -12.34
C LEU A 191 12.65 4.14 -12.50
N PRO A 192 13.48 4.35 -11.46
CA PRO A 192 14.91 4.16 -11.59
C PRO A 192 15.24 2.69 -11.89
N LYS A 193 16.34 2.46 -12.62
CA LYS A 193 16.94 1.13 -12.67
C LYS A 193 17.73 0.90 -11.37
N PHE A 194 17.52 -0.26 -10.77
CA PHE A 194 18.07 -0.61 -9.47
C PHE A 194 19.01 -1.82 -9.60
N ASP A 195 20.33 -1.55 -9.58
CA ASP A 195 21.38 -2.56 -9.75
C ASP A 195 21.64 -3.38 -8.47
N PHE A 196 20.60 -4.08 -7.98
CA PHE A 196 20.72 -5.02 -6.86
C PHE A 196 20.89 -6.46 -7.32
N LYS A 197 21.55 -7.28 -6.49
CA LYS A 197 21.68 -8.71 -6.76
C LYS A 197 20.37 -9.43 -6.39
N THR A 198 19.66 -9.98 -7.38
CA THR A 198 18.50 -10.83 -7.13
C THR A 198 18.94 -12.22 -6.67
N THR A 199 19.00 -12.44 -5.36
CA THR A 199 19.33 -13.74 -4.79
C THR A 199 18.11 -14.66 -4.85
N ALA A 200 18.24 -15.81 -5.51
CA ALA A 200 17.17 -16.81 -5.61
C ALA A 200 17.04 -17.60 -4.28
N VAL A 201 16.37 -17.00 -3.30
CA VAL A 201 16.21 -17.59 -1.96
C VAL A 201 15.21 -18.75 -2.01
N GLN A 202 15.70 -19.98 -1.88
CA GLN A 202 14.85 -21.12 -1.57
C GLN A 202 14.32 -20.99 -0.13
N LEU A 203 13.01 -20.83 0.02
CA LEU A 203 12.37 -20.65 1.33
C LEU A 203 12.46 -21.92 2.19
N THR A 204 13.50 -21.99 3.01
CA THR A 204 13.65 -22.96 4.09
C THR A 204 13.07 -22.41 5.40
N ILE A 205 12.66 -23.30 6.31
CA ILE A 205 11.99 -22.96 7.57
C ILE A 205 12.87 -22.08 8.48
N SER A 206 14.20 -22.19 8.38
CA SER A 206 15.17 -21.32 9.04
C SER A 206 15.09 -19.87 8.54
N ASN A 207 15.15 -19.69 7.22
CA ASN A 207 15.29 -18.37 6.59
C ASN A 207 13.95 -17.62 6.58
N ALA A 208 12.84 -18.34 6.71
CA ALA A 208 11.51 -17.75 6.84
C ALA A 208 11.41 -16.73 7.99
N GLN A 209 12.16 -16.87 9.10
CA GLN A 209 12.08 -15.93 10.22
C GLN A 209 12.69 -14.54 9.91
N GLU A 210 13.72 -14.49 9.05
CA GLU A 210 14.36 -13.25 8.60
C GLU A 210 13.51 -12.55 7.52
N ILE A 211 12.77 -13.35 6.73
CA ILE A 211 11.98 -12.89 5.58
C ILE A 211 10.54 -12.50 5.99
N LEU A 212 9.94 -13.19 6.97
CA LEU A 212 8.56 -12.98 7.42
C LEU A 212 8.14 -11.51 7.67
N PRO A 213 8.91 -10.66 8.38
CA PRO A 213 8.48 -9.28 8.64
C PRO A 213 8.45 -8.39 7.39
N VAL A 214 9.10 -8.81 6.30
CA VAL A 214 9.07 -8.14 4.99
C VAL A 214 7.76 -8.44 4.24
N PHE A 215 6.99 -9.45 4.65
CA PHE A 215 5.79 -9.96 3.96
C PHE A 215 4.45 -9.63 4.66
N ILE A 216 4.43 -8.94 5.80
CA ILE A 216 3.19 -8.63 6.54
C ILE A 216 2.51 -7.37 5.96
N GLY A 217 2.14 -7.42 4.67
CA GLY A 217 1.68 -6.24 3.92
C GLY A 217 0.83 -6.50 2.68
N GLY A 218 0.27 -7.70 2.49
CA GLY A 218 -0.56 -8.05 1.34
C GLY A 218 -1.68 -9.03 1.67
N ASN A 219 -2.70 -9.11 0.81
CA ASN A 219 -3.91 -9.90 1.03
C ASN A 219 -3.63 -11.41 1.16
N LYS A 220 -3.79 -11.94 2.37
CA LYS A 220 -4.42 -13.21 2.81
C LYS A 220 -4.01 -14.65 2.40
N PRO A 221 -3.92 -15.18 1.15
CA PRO A 221 -3.62 -16.61 0.99
C PRO A 221 -2.31 -17.08 1.63
N LEU A 222 -1.36 -16.17 1.88
CA LEU A 222 -0.18 -16.41 2.70
C LEU A 222 -0.51 -16.83 4.15
N GLU A 223 -1.57 -16.32 4.76
CA GLU A 223 -2.05 -16.75 6.08
C GLU A 223 -2.47 -18.23 6.05
N TYR A 224 -3.22 -18.66 5.03
CA TYR A 224 -3.67 -20.06 4.93
C TYR A 224 -2.53 -21.03 4.62
N VAL A 225 -1.61 -20.68 3.72
CA VAL A 225 -0.43 -21.51 3.41
C VAL A 225 0.50 -21.62 4.62
N SER A 226 0.73 -20.53 5.35
CA SER A 226 1.56 -20.55 6.57
C SER A 226 0.89 -21.26 7.75
N LEU A 227 -0.44 -21.14 7.93
CA LEU A 227 -1.16 -21.88 8.97
C LEU A 227 -1.12 -23.40 8.72
N ILE A 228 -1.26 -23.83 7.46
CA ILE A 228 -1.11 -25.25 7.08
C ILE A 228 0.32 -25.74 7.36
N ALA A 229 1.34 -24.94 7.05
CA ALA A 229 2.73 -25.27 7.37
C ALA A 229 2.94 -25.42 8.89
N VAL A 230 2.39 -24.52 9.72
CA VAL A 230 2.46 -24.61 11.19
C VAL A 230 1.73 -25.86 11.73
N ILE A 231 0.57 -26.21 11.17
CA ILE A 231 -0.19 -27.41 11.56
C ILE A 231 0.60 -28.69 11.21
N LEU A 232 1.18 -28.77 10.00
CA LEU A 232 2.01 -29.90 9.58
C LEU A 232 3.29 -30.02 10.43
N LEU A 233 3.94 -28.90 10.76
CA LEU A 233 5.10 -28.88 11.65
C LEU A 233 4.74 -29.37 13.06
N THR A 234 3.59 -28.93 13.59
CA THR A 234 3.09 -29.34 14.91
C THR A 234 2.76 -30.84 14.94
N ALA A 235 2.14 -31.36 13.88
CA ALA A 235 1.89 -32.80 13.75
C ALA A 235 3.20 -33.60 13.70
N TYR A 236 4.16 -33.20 12.85
CA TYR A 236 5.47 -33.85 12.74
C TYR A 236 6.22 -33.89 14.09
N LEU A 237 6.27 -32.78 14.82
CA LEU A 237 6.93 -32.69 16.13
C LEU A 237 6.19 -33.50 17.23
N THR A 238 4.86 -33.62 17.14
CA THR A 238 4.06 -34.40 18.09
C THR A 238 4.24 -35.90 17.87
N PHE A 239 4.24 -36.38 16.63
CA PHE A 239 4.43 -37.81 16.33
C PHE A 239 5.89 -38.28 16.42
N ARG A 240 6.87 -37.40 16.20
CA ARG A 240 8.30 -37.74 16.33
C ARG A 240 8.74 -38.03 17.78
N LYS A 241 8.01 -37.58 18.80
CA LYS A 241 8.29 -37.85 20.23
C LYS A 241 7.70 -39.17 20.76
N ARG A 242 7.25 -40.10 19.89
CA ARG A 242 6.70 -41.42 20.27
C ARG A 242 7.34 -42.61 19.56
N LYS A 243 8.62 -42.49 19.22
CA LYS A 243 9.55 -43.59 18.85
C LYS A 243 10.93 -43.28 19.41
#